data_AF-A0A4S9F2M5-F1
#
_entry.id   AF-A0A4S9F2M5-F1
#
_cell.length_a   1.000
_cell.length_b   1.000
_cell.length_c   1.000
_cell.angle_alpha   90.00
_cell.angle_beta   90.00
_cell.angle_gamma   90.00
#
_symmetry.space_group_name_H-M   'P 1'
#
loop_
_entity.id
_entity.type
_entity.pdbx_description
1 polymer ?
#
loop_
_entity_poly.entity_id
_entity_poly.type
_entity_poly.pdbx_seq_one_letter_code
_entity_poly.pdbx_strand_id
1 'polypeptide(L)'
;MYPEQWSAESNTSEAGLLRKARHEYNVKLQPVQVKRFENDGSTWAESFTKLFAFNQTQYQRVISLDSDATVLQSVDELFFLPRAPVAMPRAYWIDDIFSTQIVVIEPSALEFERIQHAFEHRTMIEFDMEIMNKLYGQDCLILPHRRYDLVTGEFRSKEHDRYLGSSSEIWDAREVLEEVSYLHFSDWPYPKPWSEYSDVTHAKLQPPCQENFQSEEDCSTRDVWNEIYLDFMQRRQEVCGSRYMPD
;
A
#
# COMPACT_ATOMS: atom_id res chain seq x y z
N MET A 1 7.87 -11.60 4.02
CA MET A 1 7.36 -12.60 4.98
C MET A 1 6.18 -13.31 4.34
N TYR A 2 5.88 -14.56 4.71
CA TYR A 2 4.75 -15.31 4.17
C TYR A 2 4.13 -16.22 5.25
N PRO A 3 2.85 -16.61 5.12
CA PRO A 3 2.20 -17.48 6.10
C PRO A 3 2.92 -18.83 6.22
N GLU A 4 3.33 -19.24 7.42
CA GLU A 4 4.16 -20.44 7.61
C GLU A 4 3.52 -21.75 7.12
N GLN A 5 2.19 -21.79 7.03
CA GLN A 5 1.44 -22.92 6.48
C GLN A 5 1.67 -23.13 4.97
N TRP A 6 2.16 -22.12 4.25
CA TRP A 6 2.50 -22.24 2.84
C TRP A 6 3.88 -22.88 2.69
N SER A 7 3.93 -24.21 2.56
CA SER A 7 5.19 -24.89 2.27
C SER A 7 5.62 -24.63 0.83
N ALA A 8 6.81 -24.04 0.63
CA ALA A 8 7.45 -23.89 -0.67
C ALA A 8 7.76 -25.22 -1.37
N GLU A 9 7.65 -26.34 -0.66
CA GLU A 9 7.87 -27.69 -1.18
C GLU A 9 6.55 -28.42 -1.51
N SER A 10 5.41 -27.76 -1.28
CA SER A 10 4.10 -28.30 -1.66
C SER A 10 3.77 -28.07 -3.14
N ASN A 11 2.74 -28.77 -3.64
CA ASN A 11 2.26 -28.66 -5.02
C ASN A 11 1.14 -27.63 -5.20
N THR A 12 0.98 -26.69 -4.27
CA THR A 12 -0.03 -25.62 -4.41
C THR A 12 0.47 -24.50 -5.33
N SER A 13 -0.46 -23.66 -5.78
CA SER A 13 -0.15 -22.49 -6.59
C SER A 13 0.68 -21.46 -5.81
N GLU A 14 0.40 -21.29 -4.52
CA GLU A 14 1.13 -20.39 -3.60
C GLU A 14 2.58 -20.86 -3.45
N ALA A 15 2.81 -22.18 -3.32
CA ALA A 15 4.15 -22.74 -3.28
C ALA A 15 4.93 -22.49 -4.58
N GLY A 16 4.25 -22.54 -5.72
CA GLY A 16 4.80 -22.13 -7.01
C GLY A 16 5.28 -20.68 -7.01
N LEU A 17 4.47 -19.75 -6.51
CA LEU A 17 4.84 -18.33 -6.41
C LEU A 17 5.98 -18.10 -5.41
N LEU A 18 6.00 -18.79 -4.28
CA LEU A 18 7.11 -18.73 -3.32
C LEU A 18 8.42 -19.21 -3.94
N ARG A 19 8.39 -20.34 -4.67
CA ARG A 19 9.55 -20.83 -5.42
C ARG A 19 10.00 -19.81 -6.47
N LYS A 20 9.07 -19.22 -7.23
CA LYS A 20 9.37 -18.17 -8.21
C LYS A 20 10.05 -16.97 -7.56
N ALA A 21 9.50 -16.45 -6.47
CA ALA A 21 10.10 -15.36 -5.67
C ALA A 21 11.53 -15.69 -5.22
N ARG A 22 11.76 -16.91 -4.72
CA ARG A 22 13.08 -17.37 -4.27
C ARG A 22 14.08 -17.52 -5.41
N HIS A 23 13.68 -18.14 -6.52
CA HIS A 23 14.60 -18.57 -7.58
C HIS A 23 14.85 -17.49 -8.65
N GLU A 24 13.84 -16.70 -9.01
CA GLU A 24 13.95 -15.67 -10.06
C GLU A 24 14.36 -14.32 -9.48
N TYR A 25 13.84 -13.98 -8.29
CA TYR A 25 14.03 -12.66 -7.68
C TYR A 25 14.96 -12.68 -6.46
N ASN A 26 15.55 -13.84 -6.13
CA ASN A 26 16.44 -14.02 -4.98
C ASN A 26 15.84 -13.56 -3.63
N VAL A 27 14.51 -13.65 -3.50
CA VAL A 27 13.81 -13.22 -2.28
C VAL A 27 14.18 -14.14 -1.12
N LYS A 28 14.59 -13.54 0.01
CA LYS A 28 14.73 -14.24 1.28
C LYS A 28 13.36 -14.49 1.89
N LEU A 29 12.86 -15.71 1.70
CA LEU A 29 11.58 -16.14 2.25
C LEU A 29 11.67 -16.30 3.78
N GLN A 30 10.79 -15.61 4.50
CA GLN A 30 10.68 -15.69 5.95
C GLN A 30 9.26 -16.14 6.34
N PRO A 31 9.06 -17.38 6.82
CA PRO A 31 7.76 -17.83 7.30
C PRO A 31 7.38 -17.10 8.58
N VAL A 32 6.10 -16.79 8.73
CA VAL A 32 5.53 -16.17 9.93
C VAL A 32 4.20 -16.80 10.31
N GLN A 33 3.94 -16.89 11.61
CA GLN A 33 2.62 -17.24 12.14
C GLN A 33 1.70 -16.05 11.99
N VAL A 34 0.75 -16.16 11.05
CA VAL A 34 -0.30 -15.15 10.89
C VAL A 34 -1.18 -15.19 12.14
N LYS A 35 -1.17 -14.10 12.91
CA LYS A 35 -2.10 -13.95 14.03
C LYS A 35 -3.43 -13.43 13.50
N ARG A 36 -4.44 -14.30 13.45
CA ARG A 36 -5.86 -13.92 13.29
C ARG A 36 -6.55 -13.92 14.65
N PHE A 37 -7.40 -12.93 14.91
CA PHE A 37 -8.25 -12.93 16.09
C PHE A 37 -9.65 -13.41 15.66
N GLU A 38 -10.16 -14.45 16.33
CA GLU A 38 -11.33 -15.24 15.91
C GLU A 38 -12.64 -14.44 15.75
N ASN A 39 -12.70 -13.18 16.21
CA ASN A 39 -13.89 -12.32 16.17
C ASN A 39 -13.79 -11.12 15.21
N ASP A 40 -12.73 -11.03 14.39
CA ASP A 40 -12.53 -9.93 13.46
C ASP A 40 -12.85 -10.38 12.02
N GLY A 41 -14.08 -10.12 11.57
CA GLY A 41 -14.52 -10.39 10.20
C GLY A 41 -14.10 -9.32 9.18
N SER A 42 -13.28 -8.35 9.59
CA SER A 42 -12.82 -7.29 8.69
C SER A 42 -11.73 -7.78 7.74
N THR A 43 -11.61 -7.10 6.60
CA THR A 43 -10.50 -7.30 5.64
C THR A 43 -9.12 -6.98 6.25
N TRP A 44 -9.08 -6.37 7.43
CA TRP A 44 -7.88 -5.87 8.11
C TRP A 44 -7.46 -6.74 9.29
N ALA A 45 -8.15 -7.86 9.54
CA ALA A 45 -7.88 -8.79 10.65
C ALA A 45 -6.44 -9.35 10.67
N GLU A 46 -5.73 -9.30 9.53
CA GLU A 46 -4.35 -9.76 9.39
C GLU A 46 -3.30 -8.64 9.28
N SER A 47 -3.74 -7.37 9.28
CA SER A 47 -2.87 -6.18 9.10
C SER A 47 -1.68 -6.18 10.06
N PHE A 48 -1.84 -6.73 11.26
CA PHE A 48 -0.79 -6.89 12.26
C PHE A 48 0.46 -7.62 11.76
N THR A 49 0.30 -8.56 10.84
CA THR A 49 1.43 -9.34 10.31
C THR A 49 2.46 -8.42 9.66
N LYS A 50 2.05 -7.25 9.13
CA LYS A 50 3.00 -6.27 8.59
C LYS A 50 3.93 -5.69 9.67
N LEU A 51 3.44 -5.56 10.91
CA LEU A 51 4.23 -5.09 12.05
C LEU A 51 5.27 -6.11 12.53
N PHE A 52 5.28 -7.34 11.99
CA PHE A 52 6.39 -8.28 12.22
C PHE A 52 7.70 -7.81 11.58
N ALA A 53 7.64 -6.77 10.73
CA ALA A 53 8.81 -6.06 10.25
C ALA A 53 9.71 -5.54 11.39
N PHE A 54 9.14 -5.16 12.54
CA PHE A 54 9.90 -4.74 13.72
C PHE A 54 10.75 -5.87 14.34
N ASN A 55 10.35 -7.13 14.13
CA ASN A 55 11.09 -8.29 14.63
C ASN A 55 12.22 -8.73 13.67
N GLN A 56 12.38 -8.09 12.51
CA GLN A 56 13.43 -8.43 11.53
C GLN A 56 14.79 -7.83 11.91
N THR A 57 15.24 -8.11 13.15
CA THR A 57 16.44 -7.56 13.79
C THR A 57 17.77 -7.97 13.15
N GLN A 58 17.74 -8.90 12.19
CA GLN A 58 18.87 -9.19 11.32
C GLN A 58 19.18 -8.06 10.31
N TYR A 59 18.29 -7.08 10.18
CA TYR A 59 18.47 -5.90 9.33
C TYR A 59 18.56 -4.64 10.18
N GLN A 60 19.39 -3.68 9.75
CA GLN A 60 19.48 -2.37 10.39
C GLN A 60 18.28 -1.47 10.04
N ARG A 61 17.66 -1.71 8.89
CA ARG A 61 16.52 -0.95 8.38
C ARG A 61 15.66 -1.83 7.49
N VAL A 62 14.36 -1.67 7.60
CA VAL A 62 13.35 -2.37 6.78
C VAL A 62 12.37 -1.35 6.23
N ILE A 63 12.03 -1.45 4.94
CA ILE A 63 10.90 -0.73 4.36
C ILE A 63 9.75 -1.74 4.27
N SER A 64 8.70 -1.50 5.05
CA SER A 64 7.45 -2.25 4.94
C SER A 64 6.58 -1.60 3.88
N LEU A 65 6.07 -2.41 2.94
CA LEU A 65 5.16 -2.00 1.88
C LEU A 65 3.89 -2.84 2.00
N ASP A 66 2.74 -2.18 1.99
CA ASP A 66 1.45 -2.86 1.87
C ASP A 66 1.36 -3.65 0.55
N SER A 67 0.61 -4.76 0.56
CA SER A 67 0.54 -5.71 -0.56
C SER A 67 -0.39 -5.27 -1.68
N ASP A 68 -1.19 -4.24 -1.44
CA ASP A 68 -2.16 -3.64 -2.34
C ASP A 68 -1.66 -2.32 -2.94
N ALA A 69 -0.41 -2.32 -3.38
CA ALA A 69 0.28 -1.17 -3.95
C ALA A 69 1.21 -1.56 -5.12
N THR A 70 1.79 -0.56 -5.77
CA THR A 70 2.82 -0.69 -6.80
C THR A 70 3.98 0.26 -6.52
N VAL A 71 5.21 -0.28 -6.61
CA VAL A 71 6.45 0.50 -6.63
C VAL A 71 6.72 0.87 -8.09
N LEU A 72 6.62 2.16 -8.42
CA LEU A 72 6.79 2.70 -9.77
C LEU A 72 8.25 3.13 -10.03
N GLN A 73 8.96 3.54 -8.98
CA GLN A 73 10.35 3.98 -9.04
C GLN A 73 11.12 3.45 -7.84
N SER A 74 12.45 3.47 -7.89
CA SER A 74 13.26 3.10 -6.71
C SER A 74 12.91 4.00 -5.52
N VAL A 75 12.85 3.36 -4.34
CA VAL A 75 12.65 4.00 -3.04
C VAL A 75 13.87 3.77 -2.12
N ASP A 76 15.01 3.39 -2.70
CA ASP A 76 16.21 3.03 -1.95
C ASP A 76 16.79 4.22 -1.16
N GLU A 77 16.49 5.44 -1.57
CA GLU A 77 16.84 6.66 -0.85
C GLU A 77 16.31 6.67 0.60
N LEU A 78 15.21 5.96 0.86
CA LEU A 78 14.63 5.84 2.20
C LEU A 78 15.56 5.08 3.17
N PHE A 79 16.50 4.27 2.66
CA PHE A 79 17.53 3.64 3.48
C PHE A 79 18.56 4.61 4.04
N PHE A 80 18.60 5.86 3.57
CA PHE A 80 19.57 6.87 4.00
C PHE A 80 18.98 7.96 4.90
N LEU A 81 17.68 7.88 5.22
CA LEU A 81 17.05 8.78 6.20
C LEU A 81 17.77 8.76 7.56
N PRO A 82 17.69 9.85 8.35
CA PRO A 82 18.16 9.85 9.74
C PRO A 82 17.59 8.68 10.55
N ARG A 83 18.29 8.26 11.60
CA ARG A 83 17.80 7.18 12.48
C ARG A 83 16.56 7.63 13.24
N ALA A 84 15.53 6.80 13.19
CA ALA A 84 14.29 6.91 13.93
C ALA A 84 13.68 5.51 14.04
N PRO A 85 12.93 5.18 15.11
CA PRO A 85 12.23 3.89 15.21
C PRO A 85 11.34 3.63 14.00
N VAL A 86 10.65 4.69 13.54
CA VAL A 86 9.79 4.65 12.36
C VAL A 86 9.86 5.96 11.57
N ALA A 87 9.68 5.86 10.26
CA ALA A 87 9.30 6.95 9.38
C ALA A 87 8.02 6.61 8.62
N MET A 88 7.05 7.53 8.61
CA MET A 88 5.73 7.33 8.01
C MET A 88 5.28 8.58 7.23
N PRO A 89 4.57 8.43 6.10
CA PRO A 89 3.95 9.56 5.43
C PRO A 89 2.68 10.02 6.15
N ARG A 90 2.32 11.29 5.99
CA ARG A 90 0.99 11.76 6.40
C ARG A 90 -0.06 11.15 5.48
N ALA A 91 -1.13 10.62 6.05
CA ALA A 91 -2.31 10.22 5.30
C ALA A 91 -3.04 11.50 4.87
N TYR A 92 -2.61 12.14 3.79
CA TYR A 92 -3.01 13.52 3.44
C TYR A 92 -4.54 13.68 3.26
N TRP A 93 -5.28 12.61 3.03
CA TRP A 93 -6.74 12.59 2.93
C TRP A 93 -7.45 12.61 4.31
N ILE A 94 -6.75 12.39 5.42
CA ILE A 94 -7.27 12.40 6.80
C ILE A 94 -6.46 13.38 7.65
N ASP A 95 -7.15 14.17 8.47
CA ASP A 95 -6.48 15.16 9.30
C ASP A 95 -5.67 14.50 10.43
N ASP A 96 -4.43 14.97 10.62
CA ASP A 96 -3.55 14.62 11.75
C ASP A 96 -3.23 13.13 11.97
N ILE A 97 -3.27 12.33 10.89
CA ILE A 97 -2.93 10.90 10.92
C ILE A 97 -1.80 10.57 9.94
N PHE A 98 -0.95 9.62 10.34
CA PHE A 98 0.06 9.00 9.49
C PHE A 98 -0.46 7.73 8.85
N SER A 99 -0.13 7.55 7.57
CA SER A 99 -0.36 6.33 6.81
C SER A 99 0.71 5.30 7.14
N THR A 100 0.32 4.03 7.09
CA THR A 100 1.19 2.86 7.28
C THR A 100 1.31 2.05 5.99
N GLN A 101 0.93 2.62 4.84
CA GLN A 101 1.01 1.99 3.53
C GLN A 101 2.47 1.75 3.10
N ILE A 102 3.36 2.66 3.49
CA ILE A 102 4.81 2.52 3.47
C ILE A 102 5.38 2.97 4.82
N VAL A 103 6.25 2.16 5.42
CA VAL A 103 6.88 2.47 6.70
C VAL A 103 8.36 2.11 6.66
N VAL A 104 9.23 3.06 6.99
CA VAL A 104 10.65 2.78 7.21
C VAL A 104 10.83 2.47 8.70
N ILE A 105 11.39 1.31 9.02
CA ILE A 105 11.48 0.79 10.38
C ILE A 105 12.95 0.55 10.72
N GLU A 106 13.35 0.93 11.93
CA GLU A 106 14.58 0.44 12.58
C GLU A 106 14.18 -0.76 13.47
N PRO A 107 14.40 -2.02 13.01
CA PRO A 107 13.88 -3.19 13.72
C PRO A 107 14.47 -3.32 15.13
N SER A 108 13.62 -3.62 16.10
CA SER A 108 13.99 -3.73 17.51
C SER A 108 13.05 -4.70 18.22
N ALA A 109 13.63 -5.66 18.94
CA ALA A 109 12.85 -6.59 19.76
C ALA A 109 12.02 -5.86 20.83
N LEU A 110 12.55 -4.75 21.38
CA LEU A 110 11.85 -3.91 22.35
C LEU A 110 10.63 -3.21 21.73
N GLU A 111 10.79 -2.62 20.55
CA GLU A 111 9.67 -1.98 19.85
C GLU A 111 8.63 -3.02 19.39
N PHE A 112 9.09 -4.20 18.97
CA PHE A 112 8.19 -5.29 18.63
C PHE A 112 7.35 -5.74 19.83
N GLU A 113 7.94 -5.89 21.01
CA GLU A 113 7.22 -6.20 22.26
C GLU A 113 6.20 -5.09 22.61
N ARG A 114 6.60 -3.82 22.48
CA ARG A 114 5.71 -2.66 22.69
C ARG A 114 4.51 -2.67 21.75
N ILE A 115 4.72 -3.01 20.47
CA ILE A 115 3.66 -3.15 19.47
C ILE A 115 2.75 -4.33 19.78
N GLN A 116 3.31 -5.48 20.15
CA GLN A 116 2.54 -6.65 20.56
C GLN A 116 1.64 -6.32 21.75
N HIS A 117 2.18 -5.65 22.76
CA HIS A 117 1.40 -5.20 23.92
C HIS A 117 0.27 -4.24 23.50
N ALA A 118 0.54 -3.25 22.65
CA ALA A 118 -0.51 -2.33 22.17
C ALA A 118 -1.61 -3.06 21.40
N PHE A 119 -1.23 -4.04 20.57
CA PHE A 119 -2.17 -4.83 19.78
C PHE A 119 -2.99 -5.80 20.63
N GLU A 120 -2.45 -6.38 21.68
CA GLU A 120 -3.19 -7.24 22.63
C GLU A 120 -4.25 -6.48 23.44
N HIS A 121 -4.05 -5.18 23.62
CA HIS A 121 -4.94 -4.30 24.40
C HIS A 121 -5.78 -3.36 23.53
N ARG A 122 -5.87 -3.62 22.22
CA ARG A 122 -6.60 -2.79 21.26
C ARG A 122 -8.11 -3.02 21.31
N THR A 123 -8.86 -2.07 20.78
CA THR A 123 -10.28 -2.24 20.45
C THR A 123 -10.45 -2.95 19.10
N MET A 124 -11.62 -3.55 18.85
CA MET A 124 -11.88 -4.33 17.62
C MET A 124 -11.85 -3.50 16.32
N ILE A 125 -11.83 -2.17 16.41
CA ILE A 125 -11.78 -1.26 15.26
C ILE A 125 -10.39 -0.62 15.07
N GLU A 126 -9.45 -0.88 15.98
CA GLU A 126 -8.07 -0.42 15.86
C GLU A 126 -7.26 -1.44 15.07
N PHE A 127 -6.69 -0.99 13.96
CA PHE A 127 -5.80 -1.76 13.12
C PHE A 127 -4.38 -1.20 13.23
N ASP A 128 -3.56 -1.49 12.23
CA ASP A 128 -2.17 -1.08 12.20
C ASP A 128 -2.00 0.46 12.20
N MET A 129 -2.84 1.21 11.48
CA MET A 129 -2.75 2.69 11.44
C MET A 129 -2.97 3.28 12.83
N GLU A 130 -4.03 2.90 13.52
CA GLU A 130 -4.35 3.44 14.85
C GLU A 130 -3.25 3.12 15.87
N ILE A 131 -2.73 1.89 15.85
CA ILE A 131 -1.68 1.47 16.76
C ILE A 131 -0.38 2.22 16.49
N MET A 132 0.02 2.33 15.22
CA MET A 132 1.25 3.04 14.84
C MET A 132 1.16 4.53 15.17
N ASN A 133 0.02 5.17 14.92
CA ASN A 133 -0.20 6.57 15.29
C ASN A 133 -0.19 6.77 16.81
N LYS A 134 -0.81 5.88 17.58
CA LYS A 134 -0.82 5.92 19.05
C LYS A 134 0.58 5.76 19.65
N LEU A 135 1.41 4.90 19.06
CA LEU A 135 2.76 4.61 19.57
C LEU A 135 3.82 5.60 19.09
N TYR A 136 3.70 6.10 17.86
CA TYR A 136 4.78 6.83 17.19
C TYR A 136 4.36 8.16 16.57
N GLY A 137 3.08 8.51 16.53
CA GLY A 137 2.59 9.69 15.81
C GLY A 137 3.19 11.03 16.29
N GLN A 138 3.70 11.08 17.53
CA GLN A 138 4.36 12.29 18.06
C GLN A 138 5.85 12.38 17.70
N ASP A 139 6.53 11.24 17.52
CA ASP A 139 8.00 11.16 17.48
C ASP A 139 8.54 10.49 16.20
N CYS A 140 7.67 10.13 15.25
CA CYS A 140 8.09 9.54 13.99
C CYS A 140 8.81 10.55 13.08
N LEU A 141 9.70 10.05 12.23
CA LEU A 141 10.20 10.84 11.11
C LEU A 141 9.09 10.94 10.05
N ILE A 142 8.81 12.14 9.56
CA ILE A 142 7.74 12.34 8.57
C ILE A 142 8.30 12.14 7.16
N LEU A 143 7.68 11.24 6.39
CA LEU A 143 7.92 11.09 4.96
C LEU A 143 7.03 12.05 4.15
N PRO A 144 7.52 12.64 3.06
CA PRO A 144 6.68 13.44 2.18
C PRO A 144 5.70 12.52 1.43
N HIS A 145 4.39 12.71 1.63
CA HIS A 145 3.36 11.84 1.05
C HIS A 145 3.33 11.88 -0.47
N ARG A 146 3.61 13.04 -1.08
CA ARG A 146 3.51 13.26 -2.54
C ARG A 146 4.18 12.16 -3.36
N ARG A 147 5.40 11.77 -2.98
CA ARG A 147 6.19 10.77 -3.70
C ARG A 147 5.91 9.33 -3.26
N TYR A 148 5.48 9.13 -2.02
CA TYR A 148 5.51 7.80 -1.37
C TYR A 148 4.14 7.29 -0.93
N ASP A 149 3.05 8.03 -1.09
CA ASP A 149 1.77 7.68 -0.46
C ASP A 149 0.54 8.11 -1.27
N LEU A 150 0.66 8.17 -2.61
CA LEU A 150 -0.48 8.47 -3.48
C LEU A 150 -1.47 7.31 -3.46
N VAL A 151 -2.76 7.60 -3.26
CA VAL A 151 -3.84 6.61 -3.33
C VAL A 151 -4.60 6.73 -4.65
N THR A 152 -5.06 5.62 -5.23
CA THR A 152 -5.79 5.64 -6.52
C THR A 152 -7.12 6.38 -6.45
N GLY A 153 -7.72 6.53 -5.26
CA GLY A 153 -8.89 7.38 -5.06
C GLY A 153 -8.64 8.88 -5.25
N GLU A 154 -7.39 9.32 -5.24
CA GLU A 154 -7.04 10.72 -5.54
C GLU A 154 -7.46 11.11 -6.95
N PHE A 155 -7.25 10.24 -7.94
CA PHE A 155 -7.63 10.47 -9.34
C PHE A 155 -9.15 10.62 -9.53
N ARG A 156 -9.95 10.15 -8.57
CA ARG A 156 -11.40 10.31 -8.57
C ARG A 156 -11.87 11.48 -7.71
N SER A 157 -10.98 12.08 -6.94
CA SER A 157 -11.26 13.29 -6.17
C SER A 157 -11.59 14.45 -7.10
N LYS A 158 -12.31 15.43 -6.55
CA LYS A 158 -12.54 16.74 -7.21
C LYS A 158 -11.63 17.82 -6.65
N GLU A 159 -10.98 17.55 -5.53
CA GLU A 159 -10.12 18.48 -4.80
C GLU A 159 -8.79 17.77 -4.54
N HIS A 160 -7.70 18.38 -5.03
CA HIS A 160 -6.36 17.78 -4.99
C HIS A 160 -5.39 18.53 -4.08
N ASP A 161 -5.80 19.67 -3.53
CA ASP A 161 -4.96 20.59 -2.75
C ASP A 161 -4.23 19.90 -1.59
N ARG A 162 -4.88 18.91 -0.95
CA ARG A 162 -4.30 18.13 0.15
C ARG A 162 -3.14 17.25 -0.33
N TYR A 163 -3.30 16.59 -1.48
CA TYR A 163 -2.24 15.80 -2.09
C TYR A 163 -1.12 16.70 -2.60
N LEU A 164 -1.46 17.73 -3.37
CA LEU A 164 -0.51 18.65 -3.98
C LEU A 164 0.25 19.48 -2.92
N GLY A 165 -0.38 19.73 -1.76
CA GLY A 165 0.15 20.60 -0.72
C GLY A 165 0.06 22.09 -1.08
N SER A 166 -0.73 22.43 -2.09
CA SER A 166 -0.85 23.75 -2.68
C SER A 166 -2.24 23.93 -3.29
N SER A 167 -2.86 25.09 -3.05
CA SER A 167 -4.14 25.47 -3.68
C SER A 167 -3.97 26.19 -5.02
N SER A 168 -2.73 26.46 -5.43
CA SER A 168 -2.43 27.11 -6.71
C SER A 168 -1.88 26.16 -7.76
N GLU A 169 -1.47 24.96 -7.33
CA GLU A 169 -0.98 23.94 -8.24
C GLU A 169 -2.16 23.25 -8.92
N ILE A 170 -2.03 23.00 -10.23
CA ILE A 170 -3.08 22.37 -11.03
C ILE A 170 -2.80 20.88 -11.06
N TRP A 171 -3.84 20.07 -10.83
CA TRP A 171 -3.76 18.63 -10.95
C TRP A 171 -3.53 18.21 -12.40
N ASP A 172 -2.43 17.52 -12.65
CA ASP A 172 -2.16 16.77 -13.86
C ASP A 172 -1.87 15.31 -13.48
N ALA A 173 -2.78 14.41 -13.83
CA ALA A 173 -2.69 13.00 -13.46
C ALA A 173 -1.44 12.31 -14.04
N ARG A 174 -0.95 12.74 -15.22
CA ARG A 174 0.23 12.16 -15.84
C ARG A 174 1.50 12.63 -15.15
N GLU A 175 1.64 13.93 -14.93
CA GLU A 175 2.80 14.50 -14.23
C GLU A 175 2.90 13.91 -12.81
N VAL A 176 1.76 13.83 -12.10
CA VAL A 176 1.70 13.21 -10.77
C VAL A 176 2.17 11.75 -10.81
N LEU A 177 1.67 10.95 -11.75
CA LEU A 177 2.06 9.54 -11.86
C LEU A 177 3.56 9.36 -12.16
N GLU A 178 4.14 10.27 -12.95
CA GLU A 178 5.58 10.28 -13.26
C GLU A 178 6.46 10.70 -12.07
N GLU A 179 5.93 11.47 -11.12
CA GLU A 179 6.64 11.84 -9.89
C GLU A 179 6.59 10.76 -8.80
N VAL A 180 5.52 9.97 -8.76
CA VAL A 180 5.26 9.01 -7.69
C VAL A 180 6.20 7.80 -7.79
N SER A 181 6.73 7.40 -6.63
CA SER A 181 7.53 6.17 -6.48
C SER A 181 6.71 5.01 -5.91
N TYR A 182 5.66 5.30 -5.14
CA TYR A 182 4.78 4.29 -4.53
C TYR A 182 3.31 4.71 -4.62
N LEU A 183 2.51 3.87 -5.29
CA LEU A 183 1.08 4.09 -5.54
C LEU A 183 0.26 3.00 -4.85
N HIS A 184 -0.68 3.38 -4.00
CA HIS A 184 -1.52 2.47 -3.23
C HIS A 184 -2.94 2.38 -3.79
N PHE A 185 -3.47 1.16 -3.91
CA PHE A 185 -4.81 0.92 -4.46
C PHE A 185 -5.90 1.12 -3.40
N SER A 186 -6.06 2.34 -2.89
CA SER A 186 -7.14 2.72 -1.97
C SER A 186 -8.14 3.62 -2.68
N ASP A 187 -9.28 3.03 -3.08
CA ASP A 187 -10.23 3.71 -3.97
C ASP A 187 -11.69 3.36 -3.74
N TRP A 188 -12.13 3.24 -2.49
CA TRP A 188 -13.52 2.91 -2.18
C TRP A 188 -14.50 3.90 -2.87
N PRO A 189 -15.62 3.44 -3.49
CA PRO A 189 -16.13 2.07 -3.54
C PRO A 189 -15.60 1.25 -4.73
N TYR A 190 -14.65 1.77 -5.50
CA TYR A 190 -13.98 1.00 -6.53
C TYR A 190 -13.13 -0.10 -5.89
N PRO A 191 -13.22 -1.36 -6.37
CA PRO A 191 -12.60 -2.48 -5.69
C PRO A 191 -11.08 -2.52 -5.93
N LYS A 192 -10.40 -3.42 -5.22
CA LYS A 192 -8.99 -3.72 -5.46
C LYS A 192 -8.81 -4.29 -6.88
N PRO A 193 -7.66 -4.09 -7.53
CA PRO A 193 -7.48 -4.44 -8.95
C PRO A 193 -7.79 -5.90 -9.28
N TRP A 194 -7.47 -6.83 -8.37
CA TRP A 194 -7.67 -8.27 -8.58
C TRP A 194 -9.08 -8.77 -8.25
N SER A 195 -10.01 -7.89 -7.90
CA SER A 195 -11.40 -8.24 -7.66
C SER A 195 -12.22 -8.14 -8.94
N GLU A 196 -13.20 -9.02 -9.11
CA GLU A 196 -14.17 -8.94 -10.20
C GLU A 196 -15.02 -7.67 -10.08
N TYR A 197 -15.26 -7.01 -11.21
CA TYR A 197 -16.19 -5.90 -11.32
C TYR A 197 -16.81 -5.84 -12.71
N SER A 198 -18.08 -5.41 -12.78
CA SER A 198 -18.77 -5.29 -14.07
C SER A 198 -18.35 -4.04 -14.84
N ASP A 199 -18.40 -4.10 -16.17
CA ASP A 199 -18.19 -2.93 -17.05
C ASP A 199 -19.11 -1.76 -16.68
N VAL A 200 -20.33 -2.05 -16.23
CA VAL A 200 -21.30 -1.05 -15.78
C VAL A 200 -20.81 -0.33 -14.52
N THR A 201 -20.28 -1.08 -13.56
CA THR A 201 -19.70 -0.53 -12.33
C THR A 201 -18.45 0.28 -12.65
N HIS A 202 -17.58 -0.23 -13.53
CA HIS A 202 -16.38 0.47 -13.98
C HIS A 202 -16.71 1.80 -14.64
N ALA A 203 -17.60 1.79 -15.63
CA ALA A 203 -18.02 2.99 -16.34
C ALA A 203 -18.62 4.04 -15.41
N LYS A 204 -19.32 3.61 -14.34
CA LYS A 204 -19.94 4.49 -13.34
C LYS A 204 -18.93 5.07 -12.34
N LEU A 205 -17.91 4.30 -11.96
CA LEU A 205 -17.03 4.64 -10.85
C LEU A 205 -15.69 5.23 -11.26
N GLN A 206 -15.25 5.08 -12.50
CA GLN A 206 -14.04 5.73 -13.02
C GLN A 206 -14.14 7.27 -12.94
N PRO A 207 -13.01 8.02 -12.97
CA PRO A 207 -13.04 9.48 -13.02
C PRO A 207 -13.94 10.00 -14.17
N PRO A 208 -14.76 11.05 -13.96
CA PRO A 208 -15.49 11.69 -15.05
C PRO A 208 -14.51 12.40 -16.00
N CYS A 209 -14.85 12.46 -17.30
CA CYS A 209 -14.21 13.45 -18.16
C CYS A 209 -14.71 14.84 -17.77
N GLN A 210 -13.83 15.82 -17.82
CA GLN A 210 -14.12 17.21 -17.45
C GLN A 210 -14.16 18.07 -18.70
N GLU A 211 -14.90 19.18 -18.65
CA GLU A 211 -14.87 20.16 -19.72
C GLU A 211 -13.68 21.09 -19.49
N ASN A 212 -12.78 21.20 -20.47
CA ASN A 212 -11.62 22.09 -20.36
C ASN A 212 -12.00 23.56 -20.68
N PHE A 213 -11.04 24.47 -20.56
CA PHE A 213 -11.25 25.90 -20.84
C PHE A 213 -11.68 26.23 -22.29
N GLN A 214 -11.53 25.28 -23.21
CA GLN A 214 -11.91 25.40 -24.62
C GLN A 214 -13.27 24.75 -24.91
N SER A 215 -14.01 24.31 -23.89
CA SER A 215 -15.25 23.53 -24.01
C SER A 215 -15.08 22.19 -24.72
N GLU A 216 -13.88 21.62 -24.66
CA GLU A 216 -13.59 20.27 -25.15
C GLU A 216 -13.60 19.29 -23.97
N GLU A 217 -14.00 18.05 -24.25
CA GLU A 217 -13.98 16.96 -23.27
C GLU A 217 -12.53 16.51 -23.01
N ASP A 218 -12.10 16.60 -21.76
CA ASP A 218 -10.81 16.14 -21.25
C ASP A 218 -11.00 14.89 -20.38
N CYS A 219 -10.50 13.76 -20.88
CA CYS A 219 -10.51 12.47 -20.20
C CYS A 219 -9.13 12.06 -19.66
N SER A 220 -8.13 12.94 -19.67
CA SER A 220 -6.73 12.63 -19.31
C SER A 220 -6.59 11.89 -17.97
N THR A 221 -7.28 12.37 -16.92
CA THR A 221 -7.28 11.72 -15.59
C THR A 221 -7.93 10.34 -15.62
N ARG A 222 -9.03 10.17 -16.38
CA ARG A 222 -9.68 8.87 -16.56
C ARG A 222 -8.74 7.89 -17.28
N ASP A 223 -8.07 8.34 -18.33
CA ASP A 223 -7.18 7.50 -19.13
C ASP A 223 -5.99 7.02 -18.30
N VAL A 224 -5.36 7.91 -17.52
CA VAL A 224 -4.29 7.58 -16.57
C VAL A 224 -4.78 6.58 -15.51
N TRP A 225 -5.95 6.83 -14.93
CA TRP A 225 -6.52 5.93 -13.92
C TRP A 225 -6.81 4.54 -14.50
N ASN A 226 -7.37 4.45 -15.71
CA ASN A 226 -7.59 3.17 -16.38
C ASN A 226 -6.28 2.44 -16.71
N GLU A 227 -5.25 3.18 -17.13
CA GLU A 227 -3.90 2.63 -17.36
C GLU A 227 -3.31 2.02 -16.09
N ILE A 228 -3.41 2.69 -14.95
CA ILE A 228 -2.92 2.20 -13.64
C ILE A 228 -3.52 0.82 -13.31
N TYR A 229 -4.84 0.66 -13.45
CA TYR A 229 -5.51 -0.60 -13.14
C TYR A 229 -5.17 -1.68 -14.17
N LEU A 230 -5.13 -1.33 -15.46
CA LEU A 230 -4.79 -2.25 -16.53
C LEU A 230 -3.35 -2.77 -16.40
N ASP A 231 -2.38 -1.89 -16.15
CA ASP A 231 -0.96 -2.23 -15.94
C ASP A 231 -0.80 -3.22 -14.78
N PHE A 232 -1.42 -2.94 -13.62
CA PHE A 232 -1.35 -3.85 -12.48
C PHE A 232 -1.86 -5.24 -12.84
N MET A 233 -2.97 -5.30 -13.56
CA MET A 233 -3.60 -6.56 -13.97
C MET A 233 -2.74 -7.34 -14.95
N GLN A 234 -2.16 -6.67 -15.96
CA GLN A 234 -1.25 -7.30 -16.91
C GLN A 234 -0.01 -7.87 -16.19
N ARG A 235 0.66 -7.08 -15.35
CA ARG A 235 1.83 -7.55 -14.58
C ARG A 235 1.47 -8.69 -13.64
N ARG A 236 0.32 -8.62 -12.97
CA ARG A 236 -0.15 -9.71 -12.10
C ARG A 236 -0.37 -10.99 -12.89
N GLN A 237 -0.98 -10.93 -14.08
CA GLN A 237 -1.17 -12.09 -14.94
C GLN A 237 0.16 -12.68 -15.40
N GLU A 238 1.11 -11.84 -15.80
CA GLU A 238 2.45 -12.26 -16.24
C GLU A 238 3.26 -12.92 -15.13
N VAL A 239 3.23 -12.35 -13.92
CA VAL A 239 4.01 -12.85 -12.78
C VAL A 239 3.33 -14.05 -12.13
N CYS A 240 2.03 -13.97 -11.87
CA CYS A 240 1.30 -14.96 -11.08
C CYS A 240 0.57 -16.02 -11.91
N GLY A 241 0.22 -15.71 -13.16
CA GLY A 241 -0.56 -16.58 -14.07
C GLY A 241 -2.06 -16.26 -14.08
N SER A 242 -2.75 -16.73 -15.12
CA SER A 242 -4.17 -16.45 -15.39
C SER A 242 -5.13 -16.87 -14.27
N ARG A 243 -4.77 -17.86 -13.46
CA ARG A 243 -5.58 -18.31 -12.31
C ARG A 243 -5.77 -17.23 -11.24
N TYR A 244 -4.90 -16.21 -11.21
CA TYR A 244 -4.95 -15.12 -10.23
C TYR A 244 -5.62 -13.85 -10.77
N MET A 245 -6.28 -13.97 -11.93
CA MET A 245 -7.10 -12.94 -12.55
C MET A 245 -8.58 -13.18 -12.22
N PRO A 246 -9.38 -12.12 -12.08
CA PRO A 246 -10.83 -12.22 -12.05
C PRO A 246 -11.34 -12.88 -13.34
N ASP A 247 -12.43 -13.64 -13.23
CA ASP A 247 -13.05 -14.34 -14.37
C ASP A 247 -13.72 -13.39 -15.38
#